data_AF-D2VW21-F1
#
_entry.id   AF-D2VW21-F1
#
_cell.length_a   1.000
_cell.length_b   1.000
_cell.length_c   1.000
_cell.angle_alpha   90.00
_cell.angle_beta   90.00
_cell.angle_gamma   90.00
#
_symmetry.space_group_name_H-M   'P 1'
#
loop_
_entity.id
_entity.type
_entity.pdbx_description
1 polymer ?
#
loop_
_entity_poly.entity_id
_entity_poly.type
_entity_poly.pdbx_seq_one_letter_code
_entity_poly.pdbx_strand_id
1 'polypeptide(L)'
;MNFITSLFTAPTTKKLKANKKKPMKKQNIVHANHHHHLDQRSPIQRSQLDFNNYLMRDDTKPTQVFLSKSEYYEEGITDDIYMMGKMTSDSMIVLTRKGRIYVHVEQKWKPVDLEHEFVVDFEISPINVILKTRLGNLYGATTYNTWNQAGTTIGSPSMADLRFELVQRNDELVDVKTGYGHSYFLDMNRELYFCGNSGFGQLACSGDRAHDMTKISNSKIKGRRVKIIASGFANCLAVFEDGNGLVWGNNDHKQLGYEKHFCITNPKPLDLPSDNEIIGLSAGQNISLAMTIAHEIFIAGSFMGTIDVWRKIVEIDFSPQSIFDAYIIYNDVYILSTSKLF
;
A
#
# COMPACT_ATOMS: atom_id res chain seq x y z
N MET A 1 25.57 -19.28 10.87
CA MET A 1 24.99 -18.77 12.11
C MET A 1 25.46 -17.33 12.29
N ASN A 2 24.64 -16.35 11.92
CA ASN A 2 24.66 -14.98 12.46
C ASN A 2 23.39 -14.23 12.03
N PHE A 3 22.91 -13.42 12.97
CA PHE A 3 21.54 -12.98 13.17
C PHE A 3 21.14 -11.78 12.29
N ILE A 4 19.91 -11.79 11.78
CA ILE A 4 19.13 -10.56 11.54
C ILE A 4 18.40 -10.29 12.86
N THR A 5 18.93 -9.39 13.68
CA THR A 5 18.22 -8.88 14.86
C THR A 5 17.28 -7.76 14.42
N SER A 6 16.00 -8.07 14.16
CA SER A 6 14.94 -7.06 14.30
C SER A 6 14.65 -6.94 15.80
N LEU A 7 15.14 -5.87 16.43
CA LEU A 7 14.78 -5.54 17.82
C LEU A 7 13.30 -5.13 17.87
N PHE A 8 12.43 -6.06 18.26
CA PHE A 8 11.09 -5.76 18.75
C PHE A 8 11.20 -5.35 20.22
N THR A 9 11.04 -4.06 20.51
CA THR A 9 10.68 -3.60 21.87
C THR A 9 9.17 -3.32 21.90
N ALA A 10 8.44 -4.20 22.58
CA ALA A 10 7.04 -3.98 22.93
C ALA A 10 6.93 -2.72 23.82
N PRO A 11 5.89 -1.87 23.66
CA PRO A 11 5.66 -0.79 24.60
C PRO A 11 5.26 -1.38 25.96
N THR A 12 6.07 -1.12 26.99
CA THR A 12 5.72 -1.39 28.38
C THR A 12 4.46 -0.62 28.77
N THR A 13 3.43 -1.35 29.17
CA THR A 13 2.19 -0.81 29.73
C THR A 13 2.44 -0.13 31.07
N LYS A 14 2.38 1.21 31.12
CA LYS A 14 2.25 1.94 32.38
C LYS A 14 0.80 1.87 32.84
N LYS A 15 0.55 1.08 33.89
CA LYS A 15 -0.67 1.10 34.70
C LYS A 15 -0.93 2.53 35.22
N LEU A 16 -1.95 3.20 34.69
CA LEU A 16 -2.56 4.36 35.34
C LEU A 16 -3.60 3.87 36.35
N LYS A 17 -3.40 4.24 37.61
CA LYS A 17 -4.25 3.90 38.75
C LYS A 17 -5.65 4.49 38.56
N ALA A 18 -6.65 3.65 38.85
CA ALA A 18 -8.04 4.02 38.99
C ALA A 18 -8.24 5.14 40.03
N ASN A 19 -9.08 6.12 39.69
CA ASN A 19 -9.73 6.95 40.69
C ASN A 19 -11.25 6.87 40.53
N LYS A 20 -11.89 6.31 41.54
CA LYS A 20 -13.33 6.07 41.67
C LYS A 20 -14.09 7.40 41.79
N LYS A 21 -15.12 7.62 40.95
CA LYS A 21 -16.35 8.32 41.34
C LYS A 21 -17.58 7.59 40.75
N LYS A 22 -18.61 7.48 41.60
CA LYS A 22 -19.83 6.64 41.56
C LYS A 22 -20.85 7.03 40.45
N PRO A 23 -21.85 6.18 40.16
CA PRO A 23 -22.68 6.25 38.96
C PRO A 23 -23.94 7.13 39.13
N MET A 24 -24.45 7.67 38.02
CA MET A 24 -25.83 8.15 37.92
C MET A 24 -26.56 7.41 36.80
N LYS A 25 -27.65 6.74 37.18
CA LYS A 25 -28.68 6.21 36.29
C LYS A 25 -29.40 7.37 35.59
N LYS A 26 -29.55 7.30 34.27
CA LYS A 26 -30.77 7.75 33.58
C LYS A 26 -31.09 6.74 32.48
N GLN A 27 -32.19 5.99 32.70
CA GLN A 27 -32.94 5.38 31.61
C GLN A 27 -33.40 6.50 30.69
N ASN A 28 -33.11 6.40 29.39
CA ASN A 28 -33.89 7.08 28.37
C ASN A 28 -34.13 6.08 27.25
N ILE A 29 -35.40 5.71 27.13
CA ILE A 29 -35.99 4.98 26.03
C ILE A 29 -35.78 5.82 24.78
N VAL A 30 -35.08 5.30 23.76
CA VAL A 30 -34.97 5.95 22.46
C VAL A 30 -35.92 5.25 21.51
N HIS A 31 -36.98 5.96 21.13
CA HIS A 31 -37.84 5.61 20.00
C HIS A 31 -37.01 5.59 18.71
N ALA A 32 -37.10 4.49 17.96
CA ALA A 32 -36.55 4.38 16.63
C ALA A 32 -37.38 5.23 15.65
N ASN A 33 -36.85 6.40 15.26
CA ASN A 33 -37.32 7.11 14.08
C ASN A 33 -36.37 6.80 12.92
N HIS A 34 -36.85 6.00 11.96
CA HIS A 34 -36.22 5.84 10.66
C HIS A 34 -36.45 7.11 9.83
N HIS A 35 -35.45 8.01 9.81
CA HIS A 35 -35.32 9.02 8.78
C HIS A 35 -34.10 8.70 7.93
N HIS A 36 -34.33 8.33 6.67
CA HIS A 36 -33.32 8.31 5.63
C HIS A 36 -32.83 9.75 5.40
N HIS A 37 -31.77 10.16 6.09
CA HIS A 37 -31.00 11.33 5.71
C HIS A 37 -30.12 10.97 4.53
N LEU A 38 -30.43 11.54 3.36
CA LEU A 38 -29.50 11.58 2.23
C LEU A 38 -28.27 12.39 2.66
N ASP A 39 -27.12 11.73 2.69
CA ASP A 39 -25.84 12.34 3.04
C ASP A 39 -25.47 13.44 2.02
N GLN A 40 -25.46 14.71 2.46
CA GLN A 40 -25.19 15.88 1.62
C GLN A 40 -23.70 16.20 1.45
N ARG A 41 -22.79 15.42 2.03
CA ARG A 41 -21.34 15.68 1.93
C ARG A 41 -20.84 15.53 0.49
N SER A 42 -19.84 16.34 0.11
CA SER A 42 -19.16 16.17 -1.18
C SER A 42 -18.47 14.80 -1.24
N PRO A 43 -18.24 14.23 -2.44
CA PRO A 43 -17.52 12.96 -2.59
C PRO A 43 -16.18 12.90 -1.85
N ILE A 44 -15.44 14.02 -1.85
CA ILE A 44 -14.16 14.18 -1.13
C ILE A 44 -14.41 14.12 0.38
N GLN A 45 -15.42 14.82 0.90
CA GLN A 45 -15.78 14.80 2.32
C GLN A 45 -16.27 13.44 2.82
N ARG A 46 -16.96 12.66 1.97
CA ARG A 46 -17.36 11.28 2.29
C ARG A 46 -16.15 10.36 2.33
N SER A 47 -15.29 10.44 1.32
CA SER A 47 -14.03 9.68 1.27
C SER A 47 -13.15 10.00 2.47
N GLN A 48 -13.12 11.26 2.91
CA GLN A 48 -12.35 11.70 4.07
C GLN A 48 -12.97 11.28 5.42
N LEU A 49 -14.30 11.10 5.49
CA LEU A 49 -14.94 10.52 6.67
C LEU A 49 -14.72 9.01 6.75
N ASP A 50 -14.91 8.29 5.65
CA ASP A 50 -14.64 6.84 5.59
C ASP A 50 -13.16 6.55 5.91
N PHE A 51 -12.27 7.42 5.43
CA PHE A 51 -10.86 7.49 5.82
C PHE A 51 -10.67 7.66 7.34
N ASN A 52 -11.27 8.67 7.95
CA ASN A 52 -11.13 8.94 9.38
C ASN A 52 -11.72 7.81 10.24
N ASN A 53 -12.83 7.21 9.82
CA ASN A 53 -13.48 6.11 10.55
C ASN A 53 -12.64 4.83 10.55
N TYR A 54 -11.84 4.60 9.50
CA TYR A 54 -10.98 3.43 9.41
C TYR A 54 -9.66 3.61 10.17
N LEU A 55 -9.03 4.80 10.12
CA LEU A 55 -7.83 5.09 10.93
C LEU A 55 -8.05 4.84 12.43
N MET A 56 -9.29 4.94 12.90
CA MET A 56 -9.68 4.69 14.28
C MET A 56 -9.84 3.20 14.62
N ARG A 57 -9.69 2.28 13.65
CA ARG A 57 -9.99 0.83 13.82
C ARG A 57 -8.76 -0.07 13.85
N ASP A 58 -7.61 0.32 13.31
CA ASP A 58 -6.41 -0.53 13.32
C ASP A 58 -5.12 0.32 13.43
N ASP A 59 -4.41 0.19 14.54
CA ASP A 59 -3.23 0.98 14.89
C ASP A 59 -1.92 0.44 14.29
N THR A 60 -1.98 -0.56 13.39
CA THR A 60 -0.79 -1.26 12.92
C THR A 60 -0.52 -1.15 11.42
N LYS A 61 0.77 -1.03 11.10
CA LYS A 61 1.29 -0.71 9.77
C LYS A 61 1.40 -1.97 8.91
N PRO A 62 0.78 -2.03 7.72
CA PRO A 62 1.04 -3.11 6.77
C PRO A 62 2.41 -2.95 6.13
N THR A 63 3.09 -4.08 5.92
CA THR A 63 4.52 -4.13 5.64
C THR A 63 4.83 -5.29 4.71
N GLN A 64 5.35 -5.04 3.51
CA GLN A 64 5.87 -6.09 2.64
C GLN A 64 7.40 -6.17 2.73
N VAL A 65 7.93 -7.38 2.93
CA VAL A 65 9.37 -7.61 3.04
C VAL A 65 9.77 -8.84 2.23
N PHE A 66 10.80 -8.67 1.41
CA PHE A 66 11.48 -9.77 0.74
C PHE A 66 12.52 -10.40 1.68
N LEU A 67 12.44 -11.72 1.88
CA LEU A 67 13.41 -12.43 2.71
C LEU A 67 14.54 -12.98 1.84
N SER A 68 15.77 -12.53 2.09
CA SER A 68 16.95 -13.08 1.39
C SER A 68 17.32 -14.46 1.96
N LYS A 69 17.52 -15.43 1.06
CA LYS A 69 18.14 -16.80 1.11
C LYS A 69 18.29 -17.61 2.41
N SER A 70 17.75 -17.17 3.53
CA SER A 70 17.68 -17.91 4.79
C SER A 70 16.32 -18.59 4.87
N GLU A 71 16.34 -19.87 5.24
CA GLU A 71 15.15 -20.67 5.45
C GLU A 71 14.45 -20.13 6.72
N TYR A 72 13.42 -19.31 6.52
CA TYR A 72 12.57 -18.83 7.61
C TYR A 72 11.39 -19.81 7.74
N TYR A 73 11.21 -20.34 8.94
CA TYR A 73 10.19 -21.33 9.28
C TYR A 73 9.27 -20.79 10.36
N GLU A 74 7.97 -20.99 10.17
CA GLU A 74 6.93 -20.69 11.14
C GLU A 74 6.19 -21.98 11.47
N GLU A 75 5.76 -22.13 12.73
CA GLU A 75 5.05 -23.33 13.16
C GLU A 75 3.75 -23.50 12.35
N GLY A 76 3.67 -24.58 11.56
CA GLY A 76 2.55 -24.83 10.65
C GLY A 76 2.84 -24.54 9.16
N ILE A 77 4.00 -23.98 8.82
CA ILE A 77 4.47 -23.78 7.44
C ILE A 77 5.72 -24.63 7.22
N THR A 78 5.64 -25.60 6.30
CA THR A 78 6.71 -26.58 6.06
C THR A 78 7.58 -26.28 4.86
N ASP A 79 7.24 -25.23 4.10
CA ASP A 79 8.02 -24.78 2.94
C ASP A 79 8.79 -23.51 3.26
N ASP A 80 9.93 -23.31 2.59
CA ASP A 80 10.73 -22.10 2.76
C ASP A 80 9.95 -20.86 2.36
N ILE A 81 9.89 -19.88 3.27
CA ILE A 81 9.24 -18.60 3.00
C ILE A 81 10.12 -17.77 2.05
N TYR A 82 9.48 -17.23 1.02
CA TYR A 82 10.08 -16.35 0.00
C TYR A 82 9.78 -14.88 0.29
N MET A 83 8.54 -14.58 0.66
CA MET A 83 8.06 -13.22 0.90
C MET A 83 7.05 -13.22 2.05
N MET A 84 7.03 -12.14 2.82
CA MET A 84 6.10 -11.96 3.93
C MET A 84 5.51 -10.56 3.93
N GLY A 85 4.23 -10.49 4.24
CA GLY A 85 3.44 -9.26 4.30
C GLY A 85 2.69 -9.17 5.62
N LYS A 86 2.79 -8.06 6.34
CA LYS A 86 1.91 -7.76 7.47
C LYS A 86 0.66 -7.09 6.93
N MET A 87 -0.52 -7.59 7.30
CA MET A 87 -1.81 -7.03 6.90
C MET A 87 -2.38 -6.14 8.00
N THR A 88 -2.45 -6.68 9.22
CA THR A 88 -2.96 -6.01 10.44
C THR A 88 -2.06 -6.36 11.62
N SER A 89 -2.46 -6.01 12.85
CA SER A 89 -1.68 -6.19 14.07
C SER A 89 -1.28 -7.63 14.27
N ASP A 90 -2.24 -8.50 13.98
CA ASP A 90 -2.23 -9.92 14.30
C ASP A 90 -2.34 -10.81 13.05
N SER A 91 -2.47 -10.20 11.85
CA SER A 91 -2.59 -10.94 10.58
C SER A 91 -1.43 -10.67 9.64
N MET A 92 -0.94 -11.76 9.05
CA MET A 92 0.18 -11.77 8.13
C MET A 92 -0.12 -12.68 6.96
N ILE A 93 0.54 -12.45 5.83
CA ILE A 93 0.53 -13.31 4.66
C ILE A 93 1.96 -13.72 4.35
N VAL A 94 2.16 -14.96 3.94
CA VAL A 94 3.44 -15.43 3.44
C VAL A 94 3.26 -16.13 2.10
N LEU A 95 4.26 -15.94 1.25
CA LEU A 95 4.46 -16.66 0.01
C LEU A 95 5.69 -17.55 0.18
N THR A 96 5.53 -18.83 -0.10
CA THR A 96 6.62 -19.82 -0.04
C THR A 96 7.31 -19.96 -1.39
N ARG A 97 8.52 -20.52 -1.41
CA ARG A 97 9.28 -20.81 -2.64
C ARG A 97 8.57 -21.82 -3.57
N LYS A 98 7.62 -22.59 -3.04
CA LYS A 98 6.77 -23.50 -3.83
C LYS A 98 5.50 -22.82 -4.37
N GLY A 99 5.37 -21.49 -4.24
CA GLY A 99 4.25 -20.72 -4.75
C GLY A 99 2.97 -20.86 -3.93
N ARG A 100 3.06 -21.36 -2.70
CA ARG A 100 1.92 -21.50 -1.78
C ARG A 100 1.77 -20.26 -0.91
N ILE A 101 0.51 -19.88 -0.67
CA ILE A 101 0.14 -18.76 0.20
C ILE A 101 -0.42 -19.29 1.52
N TYR A 102 -0.01 -18.65 2.62
CA TYR A 102 -0.59 -18.85 3.93
C TYR A 102 -0.97 -17.50 4.53
N VAL A 103 -2.11 -17.44 5.21
CA VAL A 103 -2.52 -16.27 5.97
C VAL A 103 -2.58 -16.65 7.45
N HIS A 104 -1.91 -15.86 8.28
CA HIS A 104 -2.01 -15.96 9.72
C HIS A 104 -3.27 -15.23 10.18
N VAL A 105 -4.24 -15.99 10.69
CA VAL A 105 -5.49 -15.45 11.23
C VAL A 105 -5.86 -16.25 12.48
N GLU A 106 -6.35 -15.58 13.52
CA GLU A 106 -6.75 -16.22 14.79
C GLU A 106 -5.64 -17.09 15.42
N GLN A 107 -4.39 -16.60 15.41
CA GLN A 107 -3.21 -17.26 15.99
C GLN A 107 -2.80 -18.58 15.29
N LYS A 108 -3.24 -18.80 14.04
CA LYS A 108 -2.87 -19.97 13.25
C LYS A 108 -2.61 -19.59 11.81
N TRP A 109 -1.64 -20.27 11.20
CA TRP A 109 -1.42 -20.23 9.76
C TRP A 109 -2.46 -21.10 9.04
N LYS A 110 -3.21 -20.50 8.13
CA LYS A 110 -4.19 -21.18 7.27
C LYS A 110 -3.66 -21.16 5.82
N PRO A 111 -3.54 -22.31 5.14
CA PRO A 111 -3.19 -22.33 3.73
C PRO A 111 -4.34 -21.74 2.90
N VAL A 112 -3.99 -21.01 1.85
CA VAL A 112 -4.94 -20.54 0.85
C VAL A 112 -4.87 -21.50 -0.34
N ASP A 113 -5.97 -22.18 -0.61
CA ASP A 113 -6.11 -23.02 -1.79
C ASP A 113 -6.59 -22.19 -2.98
N LEU A 114 -5.79 -22.15 -4.04
CA LEU A 114 -6.07 -21.46 -5.30
C LEU A 114 -6.16 -22.45 -6.47
N GLU A 115 -6.52 -23.71 -6.23
CA GLU A 115 -6.79 -24.71 -7.27
C GLU A 115 -5.65 -24.84 -8.32
N HIS A 116 -4.48 -25.31 -7.87
CA HIS A 116 -3.26 -25.56 -8.68
C HIS A 116 -2.51 -24.31 -9.20
N GLU A 117 -2.85 -23.11 -8.75
CA GLU A 117 -2.07 -21.91 -9.07
C GLU A 117 -0.70 -21.89 -8.36
N PHE A 118 0.31 -21.37 -9.06
CA PHE A 118 1.63 -21.09 -8.49
C PHE A 118 1.77 -19.58 -8.31
N VAL A 119 1.72 -19.08 -7.08
CA VAL A 119 1.87 -17.65 -6.81
C VAL A 119 3.34 -17.24 -6.93
N VAL A 120 3.61 -16.14 -7.63
CA VAL A 120 4.96 -15.60 -7.85
C VAL A 120 5.20 -14.31 -7.09
N ASP A 121 4.14 -13.57 -6.80
CA ASP A 121 4.21 -12.28 -6.12
C ASP A 121 2.88 -11.95 -5.42
N PHE A 122 2.93 -11.01 -4.49
CA PHE A 122 1.73 -10.36 -3.96
C PHE A 122 1.99 -8.90 -3.63
N GLU A 123 0.92 -8.11 -3.63
CA GLU A 123 0.91 -6.73 -3.17
C GLU A 123 -0.09 -6.60 -2.03
N ILE A 124 0.27 -5.84 -1.00
CA ILE A 124 -0.54 -5.66 0.20
C ILE A 124 -0.76 -4.18 0.52
N SER A 125 -1.97 -3.85 0.95
CA SER A 125 -2.34 -2.59 1.59
C SER A 125 -3.07 -2.89 2.91
N PRO A 126 -3.45 -1.87 3.71
CA PRO A 126 -4.19 -2.11 4.96
C PRO A 126 -5.47 -2.95 4.80
N ILE A 127 -6.12 -2.88 3.62
CA ILE A 127 -7.40 -3.55 3.38
C ILE A 127 -7.42 -4.48 2.16
N ASN A 128 -6.38 -4.48 1.32
CA ASN A 128 -6.32 -5.29 0.12
C ASN A 128 -5.09 -6.17 0.10
N VAL A 129 -5.25 -7.35 -0.49
CA VAL A 129 -4.16 -8.21 -0.94
C VAL A 129 -4.46 -8.59 -2.38
N ILE A 130 -3.49 -8.43 -3.26
CA ILE A 130 -3.58 -8.93 -4.63
C ILE A 130 -2.41 -9.89 -4.86
N LEU A 131 -2.72 -11.14 -5.20
CA LEU A 131 -1.76 -12.16 -5.56
C LEU A 131 -1.62 -12.21 -7.08
N LYS A 132 -0.39 -12.42 -7.55
CA LYS A 132 -0.07 -12.68 -8.95
C LYS A 132 0.44 -14.10 -9.11
N THR A 133 -0.15 -14.86 -10.03
CA THR A 133 0.28 -16.23 -10.33
C THR A 133 1.23 -16.30 -11.52
N ARG A 134 1.93 -17.44 -11.66
CA ARG A 134 2.84 -17.72 -12.77
C ARG A 134 2.12 -17.77 -14.12
N LEU A 135 0.81 -18.01 -14.12
CA LEU A 135 -0.03 -18.00 -15.32
C LEU A 135 -0.58 -16.60 -15.63
N GLY A 136 -0.19 -15.58 -14.84
CA GLY A 136 -0.66 -14.21 -15.00
C GLY A 136 -2.04 -13.94 -14.38
N ASN A 137 -2.62 -14.91 -13.68
CA ASN A 137 -3.90 -14.69 -13.01
C ASN A 137 -3.71 -13.78 -11.80
N LEU A 138 -4.67 -12.89 -11.58
CA LEU A 138 -4.72 -12.04 -10.40
C LEU A 138 -5.83 -12.51 -9.46
N TYR A 139 -5.47 -12.71 -8.19
CA TYR A 139 -6.42 -13.05 -7.13
C TYR A 139 -6.44 -11.95 -6.09
N GLY A 140 -7.62 -11.44 -5.79
CA GLY A 140 -7.84 -10.35 -4.86
C GLY A 140 -8.50 -10.87 -3.60
N ALA A 141 -8.07 -10.35 -2.45
CA ALA A 141 -8.77 -10.51 -1.20
C ALA A 141 -8.83 -9.16 -0.50
N THR A 142 -9.96 -8.85 0.12
CA THR A 142 -10.14 -7.59 0.82
C THR A 142 -11.05 -7.78 2.02
N THR A 143 -10.78 -7.03 3.09
CA THR A 143 -11.63 -6.99 4.29
C THR A 143 -12.66 -5.87 4.24
N TYR A 144 -12.61 -5.04 3.19
CA TYR A 144 -13.49 -3.90 3.02
C TYR A 144 -13.54 -3.53 1.54
N ASN A 145 -14.61 -3.83 0.79
CA ASN A 145 -14.65 -3.63 -0.67
C ASN A 145 -15.69 -2.58 -1.13
N THR A 146 -15.99 -1.55 -0.33
CA THR A 146 -17.07 -0.60 -0.68
C THR A 146 -16.75 0.27 -1.90
N TRP A 147 -15.48 0.32 -2.32
CA TRP A 147 -15.03 1.03 -3.52
C TRP A 147 -14.73 0.11 -4.70
N ASN A 148 -14.94 -1.20 -4.58
CA ASN A 148 -14.57 -2.21 -5.58
C ASN A 148 -13.06 -2.22 -5.90
N GLN A 149 -12.23 -1.88 -4.91
CA GLN A 149 -10.80 -1.65 -5.13
C GLN A 149 -9.98 -2.93 -5.34
N ALA A 150 -10.57 -4.10 -5.12
CA ALA A 150 -10.00 -5.38 -5.53
C ALA A 150 -10.21 -5.67 -7.03
N GLY A 151 -10.93 -4.83 -7.77
CA GLY A 151 -11.20 -4.99 -9.20
C GLY A 151 -12.31 -5.98 -9.54
N THR A 152 -13.09 -6.39 -8.55
CA THR A 152 -14.18 -7.37 -8.67
C THR A 152 -15.16 -7.21 -7.51
N THR A 153 -16.37 -7.76 -7.63
CA THR A 153 -17.48 -7.66 -6.67
C THR A 153 -17.30 -8.51 -5.41
N ILE A 154 -16.06 -8.75 -4.96
CA ILE A 154 -15.77 -9.44 -3.69
C ILE A 154 -16.56 -8.73 -2.58
N GLY A 155 -17.20 -9.47 -1.69
CA GLY A 155 -17.89 -8.88 -0.53
C GLY A 155 -16.94 -8.13 0.41
N SER A 156 -17.42 -7.70 1.57
CA SER A 156 -16.56 -7.23 2.67
C SER A 156 -16.53 -8.28 3.79
N PRO A 157 -15.85 -9.42 3.59
CA PRO A 157 -15.78 -10.47 4.60
C PRO A 157 -14.98 -10.02 5.83
N SER A 158 -15.18 -10.70 6.95
CA SER A 158 -14.30 -10.59 8.11
C SER A 158 -12.90 -11.14 7.75
N MET A 159 -11.85 -10.74 8.49
CA MET A 159 -10.51 -11.30 8.26
C MET A 159 -10.47 -12.84 8.44
N ALA A 160 -11.29 -13.38 9.34
CA ALA A 160 -11.41 -14.82 9.56
C ALA A 160 -11.96 -15.57 8.33
N ASP A 161 -12.74 -14.87 7.51
CA ASP A 161 -13.38 -15.37 6.30
C ASP A 161 -12.72 -14.82 5.02
N LEU A 162 -11.47 -14.34 5.11
CA LEU A 162 -10.75 -13.77 3.96
C LEU A 162 -10.67 -14.82 2.84
N ARG A 163 -11.20 -14.46 1.66
CA ARG A 163 -11.21 -15.31 0.47
C ARG A 163 -10.50 -14.59 -0.66
N PHE A 164 -9.68 -15.35 -1.37
CA PHE A 164 -9.03 -14.91 -2.59
C PHE A 164 -9.91 -15.30 -3.77
N GLU A 165 -10.42 -14.31 -4.47
CA GLU A 165 -11.23 -14.51 -5.66
C GLU A 165 -10.46 -14.05 -6.90
N LEU A 166 -10.73 -14.73 -8.01
CA LEU A 166 -10.13 -14.39 -9.29
C LEU A 166 -10.63 -13.01 -9.75
N VAL A 167 -9.70 -12.05 -9.82
CA VAL A 167 -9.95 -10.68 -10.29
C VAL A 167 -9.87 -10.63 -11.81
N GLN A 168 -8.83 -11.28 -12.36
CA GLN A 168 -8.59 -11.31 -13.80
C GLN A 168 -7.87 -12.59 -14.20
N ARG A 169 -8.24 -13.09 -15.38
CA ARG A 169 -7.57 -14.20 -16.06
C ARG A 169 -6.55 -13.69 -17.07
N ASN A 170 -5.48 -14.47 -17.23
CA ASN A 170 -4.46 -14.38 -18.28
C ASN A 170 -3.36 -13.33 -18.04
N ASP A 171 -2.19 -13.62 -18.64
CA ASP A 171 -0.94 -12.84 -18.63
C ASP A 171 -1.01 -11.50 -19.38
N GLU A 172 -2.20 -10.92 -19.54
CA GLU A 172 -2.33 -9.57 -20.08
C GLU A 172 -1.76 -8.55 -19.12
N LEU A 173 -1.80 -8.81 -17.80
CA LEU A 173 -1.24 -7.92 -16.78
C LEU A 173 0.14 -8.36 -16.30
N VAL A 174 1.08 -7.43 -16.34
CA VAL A 174 2.48 -7.67 -15.98
C VAL A 174 2.85 -7.10 -14.60
N ASP A 175 2.10 -6.15 -14.06
CA ASP A 175 2.36 -5.56 -12.74
C ASP A 175 1.05 -5.10 -12.07
N VAL A 176 1.07 -5.05 -10.76
CA VAL A 176 -0.02 -4.55 -9.92
C VAL A 176 0.55 -3.74 -8.78
N LYS A 177 -0.14 -2.66 -8.38
CA LYS A 177 0.15 -1.92 -7.14
C LYS A 177 -1.15 -1.56 -6.45
N THR A 178 -1.24 -1.82 -5.15
CA THR A 178 -2.40 -1.41 -4.36
C THR A 178 -2.05 -0.23 -3.46
N GLY A 179 -2.91 0.78 -3.46
CA GLY A 179 -2.98 1.75 -2.37
C GLY A 179 -4.00 1.30 -1.32
N TYR A 180 -4.42 2.23 -0.45
CA TYR A 180 -5.42 1.89 0.58
C TYR A 180 -6.75 1.46 -0.04
N GLY A 181 -7.41 2.36 -0.75
CA GLY A 181 -8.73 2.13 -1.33
C GLY A 181 -8.72 2.00 -2.85
N HIS A 182 -7.59 1.75 -3.49
CA HIS A 182 -7.48 1.72 -4.95
C HIS A 182 -6.35 0.81 -5.40
N SER A 183 -6.41 0.36 -6.65
CA SER A 183 -5.40 -0.49 -7.26
C SER A 183 -5.08 -0.02 -8.66
N TYR A 184 -3.83 -0.22 -9.07
CA TYR A 184 -3.33 -0.03 -10.41
C TYR A 184 -2.85 -1.34 -11.00
N PHE A 185 -3.01 -1.45 -12.30
CA PHE A 185 -2.60 -2.63 -13.07
C PHE A 185 -1.89 -2.15 -14.33
N LEU A 186 -0.82 -2.84 -14.70
CA LEU A 186 -0.11 -2.61 -15.96
C LEU A 186 -0.33 -3.80 -16.88
N ASP A 187 -0.72 -3.53 -18.13
CA ASP A 187 -0.79 -4.57 -19.14
C ASP A 187 0.58 -4.90 -19.78
N MET A 188 0.64 -5.88 -20.69
CA MET A 188 1.85 -6.24 -21.43
C MET A 188 2.45 -5.08 -22.26
N ASN A 189 1.63 -4.10 -22.65
CA ASN A 189 2.08 -2.89 -23.32
C ASN A 189 2.55 -1.82 -22.32
N ARG A 190 2.49 -2.12 -21.02
CA ARG A 190 2.73 -1.19 -19.89
C ARG A 190 1.77 0.00 -19.88
N GLU A 191 0.55 -0.21 -20.38
CA GLU A 191 -0.53 0.76 -20.24
C GLU A 191 -1.20 0.61 -18.88
N LEU A 192 -1.60 1.75 -18.30
CA LEU A 192 -2.10 1.81 -16.94
C LEU A 192 -3.63 1.66 -16.87
N TYR A 193 -4.07 0.74 -16.02
CA TYR A 193 -5.46 0.56 -15.62
C TYR A 193 -5.59 0.81 -14.12
N PHE A 194 -6.81 1.08 -13.67
CA PHE A 194 -7.10 1.28 -12.26
C PHE A 194 -8.51 0.83 -11.88
N CYS A 195 -8.74 0.65 -10.58
CA CYS A 195 -10.07 0.57 -9.97
C CYS A 195 -10.04 1.09 -8.53
N GLY A 196 -11.20 1.31 -7.94
CA GLY A 196 -11.34 1.71 -6.54
C GLY A 196 -11.69 3.18 -6.34
N ASN A 197 -11.27 3.73 -5.20
CA ASN A 197 -11.52 5.09 -4.73
C ASN A 197 -10.65 6.12 -5.47
N SER A 198 -11.24 7.26 -5.83
CA SER A 198 -10.60 8.44 -6.40
C SER A 198 -10.98 9.73 -5.67
N GLY A 199 -11.42 9.67 -4.41
CA GLY A 199 -11.84 10.83 -3.63
C GLY A 199 -10.79 11.93 -3.46
N PHE A 200 -9.49 11.62 -3.59
CA PHE A 200 -8.38 12.57 -3.61
C PHE A 200 -7.80 12.79 -5.01
N GLY A 201 -8.45 12.26 -6.05
CA GLY A 201 -7.97 12.26 -7.43
C GLY A 201 -6.90 11.22 -7.71
N GLN A 202 -6.72 10.22 -6.84
CA GLN A 202 -5.71 9.20 -7.03
C GLN A 202 -5.95 8.35 -8.27
N LEU A 203 -7.14 8.25 -8.86
CA LEU A 203 -7.27 7.53 -10.15
C LEU A 203 -6.97 8.42 -11.37
N ALA A 204 -6.66 9.70 -11.17
CA ALA A 204 -6.50 10.70 -12.22
C ALA A 204 -7.67 10.73 -13.22
N CYS A 205 -8.87 10.38 -12.76
CA CYS A 205 -10.11 10.36 -13.51
C CYS A 205 -11.04 11.52 -13.11
N SER A 206 -12.08 11.77 -13.91
CA SER A 206 -13.10 12.79 -13.61
C SER A 206 -14.07 12.40 -12.50
N GLY A 207 -14.14 11.11 -12.14
CA GLY A 207 -15.00 10.59 -11.09
C GLY A 207 -14.31 10.47 -9.73
N ASP A 208 -15.10 10.16 -8.71
CA ASP A 208 -14.67 9.90 -7.33
C ASP A 208 -14.35 8.42 -7.06
N ARG A 209 -14.63 7.53 -8.02
CA ARG A 209 -14.28 6.11 -8.00
C ARG A 209 -14.42 5.47 -9.38
N ALA A 210 -13.84 4.28 -9.53
CA ALA A 210 -14.06 3.39 -10.65
C ALA A 210 -14.41 1.99 -10.13
N HIS A 211 -15.59 1.49 -10.51
CA HIS A 211 -16.04 0.17 -10.08
C HIS A 211 -15.27 -0.92 -10.81
N ASP A 212 -15.17 -0.84 -12.12
CA ASP A 212 -14.47 -1.84 -12.92
C ASP A 212 -13.03 -1.41 -13.20
N MET A 213 -12.19 -2.40 -13.48
CA MET A 213 -10.85 -2.14 -13.99
C MET A 213 -10.94 -1.31 -15.28
N THR A 214 -10.48 -0.07 -15.19
CA THR A 214 -10.66 0.94 -16.23
C THR A 214 -9.31 1.41 -16.74
N LYS A 215 -9.15 1.45 -18.06
CA LYS A 215 -7.96 2.00 -18.70
C LYS A 215 -7.86 3.51 -18.47
N ILE A 216 -6.68 4.03 -18.13
CA ILE A 216 -6.50 5.46 -17.90
C ILE A 216 -6.74 6.28 -19.16
N SER A 217 -7.53 7.35 -19.01
CA SER A 217 -7.89 8.26 -20.10
C SER A 217 -7.35 9.68 -19.92
N ASN A 218 -6.67 9.96 -18.81
CA ASN A 218 -6.04 11.26 -18.55
C ASN A 218 -5.06 11.61 -19.67
N SER A 219 -5.17 12.82 -20.24
CA SER A 219 -4.39 13.21 -21.41
C SER A 219 -2.87 13.24 -21.20
N LYS A 220 -2.39 13.35 -19.94
CA LYS A 220 -0.95 13.32 -19.62
C LYS A 220 -0.37 11.91 -19.48
N ILE A 221 -1.24 10.90 -19.36
CA ILE A 221 -0.85 9.50 -19.10
C ILE A 221 -1.27 8.59 -20.26
N LYS A 222 -2.43 8.83 -20.86
CA LYS A 222 -3.00 8.01 -21.94
C LYS A 222 -1.99 7.80 -23.07
N GLY A 223 -1.76 6.53 -23.42
CA GLY A 223 -0.86 6.11 -24.50
C GLY A 223 0.63 6.15 -24.15
N ARG A 224 0.99 6.48 -22.90
CA ARG A 224 2.37 6.39 -22.42
C ARG A 224 2.59 5.06 -21.70
N ARG A 225 3.79 4.51 -21.85
CA ARG A 225 4.20 3.24 -21.25
C ARG A 225 4.82 3.49 -19.88
N VAL A 226 4.26 2.88 -18.83
CA VAL A 226 4.73 3.02 -17.46
C VAL A 226 5.95 2.13 -17.22
N LYS A 227 7.06 2.72 -16.75
CA LYS A 227 8.27 2.01 -16.37
C LYS A 227 8.20 1.51 -14.92
N ILE A 228 7.84 2.40 -14.00
CA ILE A 228 7.77 2.15 -12.55
C ILE A 228 6.52 2.86 -12.03
N ILE A 229 5.79 2.21 -11.13
CA ILE A 229 4.66 2.81 -10.42
C ILE A 229 4.73 2.49 -8.94
N ALA A 230 4.38 3.47 -8.11
CA ALA A 230 4.19 3.30 -6.68
C ALA A 230 2.85 3.93 -6.29
N SER A 231 2.12 3.24 -5.41
CA SER A 231 0.88 3.74 -4.83
C SER A 231 0.99 3.74 -3.32
N GLY A 232 0.64 4.88 -2.73
CA GLY A 232 0.59 5.07 -1.29
C GLY A 232 -0.85 4.93 -0.79
N PHE A 233 -1.14 5.58 0.33
CA PHE A 233 -2.48 5.50 0.91
C PHE A 233 -3.55 6.11 -0.02
N ALA A 234 -3.31 7.33 -0.53
CA ALA A 234 -4.22 8.00 -1.45
C ALA A 234 -3.49 8.81 -2.52
N ASN A 235 -2.25 8.42 -2.84
CA ASN A 235 -1.38 9.12 -3.77
C ASN A 235 -0.66 8.11 -4.67
N CYS A 236 -0.24 8.57 -5.84
CA CYS A 236 0.48 7.74 -6.79
C CYS A 236 1.60 8.51 -7.46
N LEU A 237 2.66 7.78 -7.78
CA LEU A 237 3.84 8.22 -8.50
C LEU A 237 4.09 7.22 -9.62
N ALA A 238 4.40 7.72 -10.82
CA ALA A 238 4.80 6.87 -11.93
C ALA A 238 5.94 7.51 -12.70
N VAL A 239 6.88 6.69 -13.16
CA VAL A 239 7.91 7.03 -14.14
C VAL A 239 7.59 6.26 -15.41
N PHE A 240 7.68 6.94 -16.55
CA PHE A 240 7.38 6.39 -17.87
C PHE A 240 8.65 5.94 -18.59
N GLU A 241 8.53 5.15 -19.64
CA GLU A 241 9.67 4.70 -20.46
C GLU A 241 10.41 5.87 -21.15
N ASP A 242 9.76 7.03 -21.28
CA ASP A 242 10.36 8.27 -21.76
C ASP A 242 11.21 9.01 -20.69
N GLY A 243 11.32 8.44 -19.48
CA GLY A 243 12.09 8.99 -18.36
C GLY A 243 11.36 10.06 -17.54
N ASN A 244 10.28 10.65 -18.03
CA ASN A 244 9.54 11.65 -17.27
C ASN A 244 8.72 10.97 -16.17
N GLY A 245 8.60 11.61 -15.01
CA GLY A 245 7.74 11.15 -13.93
C GLY A 245 6.49 12.03 -13.75
N LEU A 246 5.43 11.44 -13.23
CA LEU A 246 4.21 12.14 -12.82
C LEU A 246 3.77 11.71 -11.42
N VAL A 247 3.11 12.63 -10.73
CA VAL A 247 2.47 12.41 -9.42
C VAL A 247 1.03 12.92 -9.41
N TRP A 248 0.16 12.25 -8.66
CA TRP A 248 -1.24 12.64 -8.47
C TRP A 248 -1.84 12.02 -7.19
N GLY A 249 -3.01 12.51 -6.77
CA GLY A 249 -3.71 12.10 -5.55
C GLY A 249 -3.49 13.06 -4.37
N ASN A 250 -3.53 12.53 -3.15
CA ASN A 250 -3.40 13.27 -1.90
C ASN A 250 -2.01 13.88 -1.74
N ASN A 251 -1.97 15.13 -1.30
CA ASN A 251 -0.77 15.90 -1.03
C ASN A 251 -0.91 16.76 0.25
N ASP A 252 -1.81 16.40 1.16
CA ASP A 252 -2.05 17.11 2.44
C ASP A 252 -0.77 17.26 3.28
N HIS A 253 0.13 16.28 3.22
CA HIS A 253 1.42 16.31 3.91
C HIS A 253 2.57 16.61 2.94
N LYS A 254 2.29 17.14 1.74
CA LYS A 254 3.28 17.36 0.68
C LYS A 254 3.93 16.08 0.14
N GLN A 255 3.30 14.91 0.31
CA GLN A 255 3.87 13.63 -0.11
C GLN A 255 4.05 13.47 -1.63
N LEU A 256 3.53 14.38 -2.45
CA LEU A 256 3.80 14.44 -3.89
C LEU A 256 4.89 15.46 -4.24
N GLY A 257 5.49 16.11 -3.24
CA GLY A 257 6.53 17.11 -3.39
C GLY A 257 6.02 18.42 -4.00
N TYR A 258 4.78 18.79 -3.70
CA TYR A 258 4.24 20.10 -4.03
C TYR A 258 3.93 20.88 -2.76
N GLU A 259 4.45 22.10 -2.66
CA GLU A 259 4.20 23.02 -1.53
C GLU A 259 2.74 23.46 -1.42
N LYS A 260 2.07 23.56 -2.56
CA LYS A 260 0.67 23.96 -2.68
C LYS A 260 -0.12 22.77 -3.22
N HIS A 261 -1.44 22.81 -3.05
CA HIS A 261 -2.41 21.78 -3.45
C HIS A 261 -2.51 20.61 -2.47
N PHE A 262 -3.62 20.56 -1.74
CA PHE A 262 -4.00 19.44 -0.86
C PHE A 262 -4.29 18.15 -1.63
N CYS A 263 -4.74 18.28 -2.88
CA CYS A 263 -4.90 17.16 -3.81
C CYS A 263 -4.50 17.56 -5.23
N ILE A 264 -3.96 16.60 -5.98
CA ILE A 264 -3.53 16.74 -7.36
C ILE A 264 -4.37 15.77 -8.20
N THR A 265 -5.51 16.25 -8.71
CA THR A 265 -6.42 15.42 -9.51
C THR A 265 -6.03 15.33 -10.98
N ASN A 266 -5.31 16.34 -11.48
CA ASN A 266 -4.67 16.31 -12.79
C ASN A 266 -3.16 16.09 -12.59
N PRO A 267 -2.59 14.97 -13.09
CA PRO A 267 -1.20 14.61 -12.87
C PRO A 267 -0.23 15.78 -13.10
N LYS A 268 0.74 15.91 -12.20
CA LYS A 268 1.79 16.91 -12.28
C LYS A 268 3.17 16.26 -12.38
N PRO A 269 4.18 16.95 -12.90
CA PRO A 269 5.54 16.42 -12.97
C PRO A 269 6.08 15.92 -11.62
N LEU A 270 6.81 14.81 -11.64
CA LEU A 270 7.64 14.37 -10.52
C LEU A 270 9.00 15.08 -10.64
N ASP A 271 9.09 16.27 -10.05
CA ASP A 271 10.26 17.13 -10.19
C ASP A 271 11.21 16.94 -9.00
N LEU A 272 12.20 16.06 -9.16
CA LEU A 272 13.28 15.91 -8.19
C LEU A 272 14.35 16.99 -8.40
N PRO A 273 15.03 17.46 -7.34
CA PRO A 273 16.21 18.31 -7.48
C PRO A 273 17.45 17.46 -7.85
N SER A 274 17.35 16.73 -8.97
CA SER A 274 18.41 15.91 -9.57
C SER A 274 18.12 15.69 -11.05
N ASP A 275 19.17 15.71 -11.87
CA ASP A 275 19.10 15.39 -13.31
C ASP A 275 19.26 13.89 -13.59
N ASN A 276 19.47 13.08 -12.54
CA ASN A 276 19.66 11.63 -12.68
C ASN A 276 18.32 10.91 -12.93
N GLU A 277 18.36 9.85 -13.74
CA GLU A 277 17.21 9.00 -14.01
C GLU A 277 16.65 8.40 -12.71
N ILE A 278 15.31 8.43 -12.56
CA ILE A 278 14.60 7.79 -11.45
C ILE A 278 14.48 6.29 -11.74
N ILE A 279 15.03 5.47 -10.84
CA ILE A 279 15.05 4.01 -10.95
C ILE A 279 14.25 3.29 -9.86
N GLY A 280 13.79 4.01 -8.84
CA GLY A 280 13.01 3.46 -7.75
C GLY A 280 11.97 4.45 -7.25
N LEU A 281 10.78 3.96 -6.92
CA LEU A 281 9.71 4.72 -6.30
C LEU A 281 9.12 3.91 -5.16
N SER A 282 8.78 4.60 -4.08
CA SER A 282 7.96 4.01 -3.02
C SER A 282 7.03 5.04 -2.42
N ALA A 283 5.85 4.62 -2.01
CA ALA A 283 4.80 5.49 -1.51
C ALA A 283 4.18 4.88 -0.26
N GLY A 284 4.10 5.69 0.79
CA GLY A 284 3.51 5.32 2.07
C GLY A 284 2.20 6.06 2.33
N GLN A 285 1.90 6.29 3.60
CA GLN A 285 0.70 6.99 4.00
C GLN A 285 0.78 8.48 3.72
N ASN A 286 1.79 9.13 4.29
CA ASN A 286 1.99 10.57 4.19
C ASN A 286 3.37 10.91 3.64
N ILE A 287 4.00 9.95 2.95
CA ILE A 287 5.40 10.02 2.55
C ILE A 287 5.60 9.33 1.20
N SER A 288 6.55 9.84 0.41
CA SER A 288 7.00 9.23 -0.83
C SER A 288 8.52 9.30 -0.93
N LEU A 289 9.09 8.29 -1.58
CA LEU A 289 10.50 8.16 -1.86
C LEU A 289 10.70 8.05 -3.37
N ALA A 290 11.77 8.66 -3.84
CA ALA A 290 12.30 8.42 -5.17
C ALA A 290 13.81 8.17 -5.06
N MET A 291 14.28 7.16 -5.79
CA MET A 291 15.69 6.81 -5.90
C MET A 291 16.17 7.03 -7.32
N THR A 292 17.32 7.67 -7.47
CA THR A 292 17.96 7.88 -8.77
C THR A 292 19.04 6.84 -9.06
N ILE A 293 19.45 6.72 -10.32
CA ILE A 293 20.52 5.82 -10.76
C ILE A 293 21.88 6.16 -10.13
N ALA A 294 22.04 7.39 -9.61
CA ALA A 294 23.20 7.81 -8.84
C ALA A 294 23.10 7.42 -7.34
N HIS A 295 22.14 6.57 -6.98
CA HIS A 295 21.86 6.15 -5.60
C HIS A 295 21.47 7.31 -4.66
N GLU A 296 20.93 8.39 -5.23
CA GLU A 296 20.39 9.50 -4.46
C GLU A 296 18.97 9.18 -4.05
N ILE A 297 18.64 9.36 -2.77
CA ILE A 297 17.30 9.15 -2.27
C ILE A 297 16.69 10.49 -1.89
N PHE A 298 15.51 10.76 -2.43
CA PHE A 298 14.72 11.96 -2.18
C PHE A 298 13.44 11.58 -1.46
N ILE A 299 13.05 12.41 -0.49
CA ILE A 299 11.86 12.21 0.31
C ILE A 299 10.92 13.40 0.21
N ALA A 300 9.64 13.13 0.04
CA ALA A 300 8.59 14.11 0.13
C ALA A 300 7.54 13.61 1.13
N GLY A 301 6.89 14.51 1.85
CA GLY A 301 5.90 14.13 2.85
C GLY A 301 6.35 14.32 4.30
N SER A 302 5.59 13.73 5.21
CA SER A 302 5.92 13.71 6.64
C SER A 302 6.96 12.64 6.96
N PHE A 303 8.16 13.08 7.37
CA PHE A 303 9.26 12.20 7.75
C PHE A 303 10.00 12.73 8.97
N MET A 304 10.20 11.90 10.00
CA MET A 304 10.95 12.23 11.22
C MET A 304 10.58 13.59 11.86
N GLY A 305 9.29 13.93 11.87
CA GLY A 305 8.78 15.19 12.44
C GLY A 305 8.93 16.41 11.53
N THR A 306 9.43 16.23 10.31
CA THR A 306 9.52 17.26 9.27
C THR A 306 8.50 17.00 8.16
N ILE A 307 8.22 18.04 7.36
CA ILE A 307 7.43 17.92 6.14
C ILE A 307 8.31 18.38 4.98
N ASP A 308 8.73 17.43 4.17
CA ASP A 308 9.72 17.62 3.11
C ASP A 308 9.08 17.72 1.72
N VAL A 309 9.73 18.46 0.83
CA VAL A 309 9.42 18.51 -0.60
C VAL A 309 10.66 18.06 -1.36
N TRP A 310 10.69 16.78 -1.73
CA TRP A 310 11.81 16.12 -2.41
C TRP A 310 13.18 16.50 -1.83
N ARG A 311 13.30 16.46 -0.50
CA ARG A 311 14.57 16.68 0.19
C ARG A 311 15.47 15.46 -0.02
N LYS A 312 16.71 15.69 -0.44
CA LYS A 312 17.73 14.63 -0.50
C LYS A 312 18.05 14.13 0.91
N ILE A 313 17.94 12.83 1.15
CA ILE A 313 18.30 12.19 2.42
C ILE A 313 19.63 11.44 2.28
N VAL A 314 20.75 12.17 2.12
CA VAL A 314 22.08 11.56 2.10
C VAL A 314 23.11 12.46 2.80
N GLU A 315 23.19 12.32 4.13
CA GLU A 315 24.44 12.39 4.90
C GLU A 315 24.47 11.15 5.82
N ILE A 316 24.29 9.97 5.23
CA ILE A 316 24.59 8.73 5.95
C ILE A 316 25.83 8.16 5.26
N ASP A 317 26.92 8.05 6.02
CA ASP A 317 28.27 7.66 5.57
C ASP A 317 28.33 6.18 5.20
N PHE A 318 27.51 5.77 4.23
CA PHE A 318 27.60 4.50 3.55
C PHE A 318 28.19 4.78 2.17
N SER A 319 29.33 4.15 1.88
CA SER A 319 29.94 4.23 0.55
C SER A 319 28.86 3.94 -0.52
N PRO A 320 28.66 4.83 -1.52
CA PRO A 320 27.52 4.81 -2.43
C PRO A 320 27.42 3.54 -3.31
N GLN A 321 28.42 2.67 -3.28
CA GLN A 321 28.41 1.37 -3.96
C GLN A 321 27.53 0.31 -3.27
N SER A 322 26.77 0.67 -2.24
CA SER A 322 26.08 -0.30 -1.39
C SER A 322 24.56 -0.30 -1.51
N ILE A 323 23.88 0.81 -1.79
CA ILE A 323 22.40 0.87 -1.76
C ILE A 323 21.81 0.27 -3.04
N PHE A 324 20.93 -0.73 -2.90
CA PHE A 324 20.27 -1.36 -4.04
C PHE A 324 18.75 -1.15 -4.06
N ASP A 325 18.13 -0.80 -2.94
CA ASP A 325 16.69 -0.51 -2.91
C ASP A 325 16.32 0.38 -1.70
N ALA A 326 15.21 1.11 -1.80
CA ALA A 326 14.62 1.87 -0.71
C ALA A 326 13.10 1.86 -0.82
N TYR A 327 12.45 1.43 0.25
CA TYR A 327 11.01 1.26 0.28
C TYR A 327 10.40 1.87 1.54
N ILE A 328 9.15 2.27 1.41
CA ILE A 328 8.32 2.77 2.49
C ILE A 328 7.38 1.67 2.93
N ILE A 329 7.28 1.54 4.24
CA ILE A 329 6.24 0.78 4.90
C ILE A 329 5.47 1.78 5.77
N TYR A 330 4.28 2.14 5.33
CA TYR A 330 3.43 3.15 5.96
C TYR A 330 4.13 4.52 6.08
N ASN A 331 4.86 4.79 7.17
CA ASN A 331 5.64 6.03 7.36
C ASN A 331 7.12 5.78 7.69
N ASP A 332 7.55 4.51 7.67
CA ASP A 332 8.93 4.12 7.97
C ASP A 332 9.69 3.87 6.65
N VAL A 333 10.94 4.33 6.60
CA VAL A 333 11.81 4.19 5.43
C VAL A 333 12.84 3.09 5.69
N TYR A 334 12.93 2.15 4.76
CA TYR A 334 13.89 1.07 4.77
C TYR A 334 14.82 1.24 3.58
N ILE A 335 16.13 1.21 3.84
CA ILE A 335 17.17 1.28 2.82
C ILE A 335 17.91 -0.04 2.84
N LEU A 336 17.92 -0.74 1.71
CA LEU A 336 18.65 -1.96 1.53
C LEU A 336 20.01 -1.64 0.91
N SER A 337 21.06 -2.08 1.60
CA SER A 337 22.43 -1.91 1.14
C SER A 337 23.27 -3.17 1.30
N THR A 338 24.31 -3.32 0.49
CA THR A 338 25.33 -4.36 0.66
C THR A 338 26.21 -3.99 1.84
N SER A 339 26.37 -4.91 2.80
CA SER A 339 27.44 -4.79 3.79
C SER A 339 28.74 -5.25 3.14
N LYS A 340 29.74 -4.38 3.04
CA LYS A 340 31.12 -4.88 2.99
C LYS A 340 31.43 -5.40 4.40
N LEU A 341 31.36 -6.71 4.58
CA LEU A 341 32.08 -7.40 5.65
C LEU A 341 33.57 -7.18 5.36
N PHE A 342 34.19 -6.28 6.12
CA PHE A 342 35.66 -6.24 6.23
C PHE A 342 36.09 -7.05 7.44
#